data_AF-A0A7V9DIH5-F1
#
_entry.id   AF-A0A7V9DIH5-F1
#
_cell.length_a   1.000
_cell.length_b   1.000
_cell.length_c   1.000
_cell.angle_alpha   90.00
_cell.angle_beta   90.00
_cell.angle_gamma   90.00
#
_symmetry.space_group_name_H-M   'P 1'
#
loop_
_entity.id
_entity.type
_entity.pdbx_description
1 polymer ?
#
loop_
_entity_poly.entity_id
_entity_poly.type
_entity_poly.pdbx_seq_one_letter_code
_entity_poly.pdbx_strand_id
1 'polypeptide(L)'
;MVRKLTPLLVLAATLVLAAPGGAKSPSSTLQGYARDTWHSFDMMLYPDTGLVADNVSAEGTRARYTSPTNIGTYLWSTIAARDLGLISNADAVARIGRTLDTLSTLERHEESGQYYNWYDPQTGEKLTVWPADGSTVHPFLSSVDNGWLAAALVMVGNAVPEHEAQADALYEPMDFGFYYDPGPGLLRGGAWTEPHEGVYDPAKNVWFTGHHYGALNTEPRIASYIGIARGQIPATHYFKMWRTFPPDCGWSWQETKPEGVTRTYLGVDVYEGHYTYAGMNIVPSWGGSMFEALMVPLLVPEEQWAPQSWGVNHPLYVDAQIYHGKEEAHYGYWGFSPSNNPDGGYREYGVDPIGLNP
;
A
#
# COMPACT_ATOMS: atom_id res chain seq x y z
N MET A 1 -71.24 39.33 -45.87
CA MET A 1 -70.45 40.25 -45.02
C MET A 1 -69.67 39.41 -44.02
N VAL A 2 -68.36 39.61 -44.02
CA VAL A 2 -67.28 38.80 -43.40
C VAL A 2 -67.62 38.28 -42.00
N ARG A 3 -67.57 36.96 -41.78
CA ARG A 3 -67.41 36.37 -40.43
C ARG A 3 -66.34 35.29 -40.45
N LYS A 4 -65.41 35.50 -39.51
CA LYS A 4 -64.09 34.91 -39.34
C LYS A 4 -64.15 33.39 -39.15
N LEU A 5 -63.29 32.66 -39.87
CA LEU A 5 -62.91 31.28 -39.58
C LEU A 5 -61.83 31.30 -38.48
N THR A 6 -62.17 30.75 -37.32
CA THR A 6 -61.23 30.48 -36.22
C THR A 6 -60.58 29.12 -36.49
N PRO A 7 -59.25 29.01 -36.63
CA PRO A 7 -58.60 27.71 -36.71
C PRO A 7 -58.45 27.11 -35.30
N LEU A 8 -58.94 25.88 -35.15
CA LEU A 8 -58.73 25.01 -34.01
C LEU A 8 -57.22 24.71 -33.89
N LEU A 9 -56.60 25.13 -32.79
CA LEU A 9 -55.23 24.74 -32.45
C LEU A 9 -55.29 23.35 -31.80
N VAL A 10 -54.75 22.33 -32.47
CA VAL A 10 -54.54 21.00 -31.87
C VAL A 10 -53.24 21.06 -31.08
N LEU A 11 -53.36 21.04 -29.75
CA LEU A 11 -52.22 20.96 -28.83
C LEU A 11 -51.74 19.50 -28.79
N ALA A 12 -50.64 19.19 -29.47
CA ALA A 12 -49.98 17.90 -29.33
C ALA A 12 -49.17 17.90 -28.02
N ALA A 13 -49.69 17.24 -26.98
CA ALA A 13 -48.96 17.00 -25.76
C ALA A 13 -47.89 15.91 -26.00
N THR A 14 -46.63 16.32 -26.11
CA THR A 14 -45.50 15.39 -26.01
C THR A 14 -45.35 14.96 -24.56
N LEU A 15 -45.75 13.72 -24.24
CA LEU A 15 -45.33 13.05 -23.02
C LEU A 15 -43.80 12.86 -23.09
N VAL A 16 -43.07 13.61 -22.27
CA VAL A 16 -41.69 13.27 -21.92
C VAL A 16 -41.78 12.15 -20.89
N LEU A 17 -41.62 10.91 -21.35
CA LEU A 17 -41.32 9.79 -20.47
C LEU A 17 -39.95 10.06 -19.84
N ALA A 18 -39.94 10.33 -18.53
CA ALA A 18 -38.72 10.37 -17.75
C ALA A 18 -38.07 8.97 -17.81
N ALA A 19 -36.92 8.88 -18.47
CA ALA A 19 -36.10 7.69 -18.43
C ALA A 19 -35.66 7.42 -16.98
N PRO A 20 -35.60 6.15 -16.53
CA PRO A 20 -35.02 5.82 -15.24
C PRO A 20 -33.57 6.33 -15.22
N GLY A 21 -33.18 6.95 -14.11
CA GLY A 21 -31.90 7.66 -13.96
C GLY A 21 -30.73 6.92 -14.60
N GLY A 22 -30.16 7.51 -15.65
CA GLY A 22 -29.14 6.87 -16.47
C GLY A 22 -27.93 6.47 -15.63
N ALA A 23 -27.53 5.19 -15.75
CA ALA A 23 -26.28 4.71 -15.21
C ALA A 23 -25.13 5.63 -15.67
N LYS A 24 -24.33 6.12 -14.72
CA LYS A 24 -23.13 6.90 -15.00
C LYS A 24 -22.23 6.10 -15.95
N SER A 25 -21.62 6.77 -16.93
CA SER A 25 -20.57 6.13 -17.74
C SER A 25 -19.46 5.59 -16.81
N PRO A 26 -18.79 4.48 -17.15
CA PRO A 26 -17.71 3.93 -16.33
C PRO A 26 -16.65 4.99 -15.97
N SER A 27 -16.30 5.86 -16.92
CA SER A 27 -15.36 6.97 -16.70
C SER A 27 -15.88 7.97 -15.65
N SER A 28 -17.15 8.37 -15.70
CA SER A 28 -17.74 9.27 -14.69
C SER A 28 -17.86 8.65 -13.29
N THR A 29 -17.99 7.33 -13.20
CA THR A 29 -17.99 6.61 -11.92
C THR A 29 -16.59 6.57 -11.32
N LEU A 30 -15.57 6.24 -12.11
CA LEU A 30 -14.17 6.22 -11.67
C LEU A 30 -13.68 7.62 -11.26
N GLN A 31 -14.04 8.65 -12.04
CA GLN A 31 -13.81 10.05 -11.65
C GLN A 31 -14.57 10.45 -10.37
N GLY A 32 -15.69 9.77 -10.11
CA GLY A 32 -16.38 9.84 -8.82
C GLY A 32 -15.50 9.36 -7.69
N TYR A 33 -15.04 8.12 -7.79
CA TYR A 33 -14.20 7.48 -6.78
C TYR A 33 -12.90 8.26 -6.54
N ALA A 34 -12.20 8.69 -7.60
CA ALA A 34 -10.97 9.44 -7.45
C ALA A 34 -11.16 10.75 -6.65
N ARG A 35 -12.21 11.51 -6.96
CA ARG A 35 -12.53 12.75 -6.24
C ARG A 35 -12.92 12.49 -4.78
N ASP A 36 -13.73 11.48 -4.54
CA ASP A 36 -14.23 11.18 -3.19
C ASP A 36 -13.09 10.60 -2.32
N THR A 37 -12.20 9.78 -2.89
CA THR A 37 -10.96 9.32 -2.23
C THR A 37 -10.00 10.48 -1.95
N TRP A 38 -9.79 11.39 -2.90
CA TRP A 38 -8.98 12.59 -2.67
C TRP A 38 -9.54 13.46 -1.54
N HIS A 39 -10.86 13.60 -1.48
CA HIS A 39 -11.51 14.33 -0.40
C HIS A 39 -11.20 13.73 0.99
N SER A 40 -11.09 12.41 1.11
CA SER A 40 -10.65 11.77 2.37
C SER A 40 -9.24 12.21 2.77
N PHE A 41 -8.29 12.31 1.85
CA PHE A 41 -6.95 12.83 2.15
C PHE A 41 -6.98 14.29 2.60
N ASP A 42 -7.77 15.13 1.94
CA ASP A 42 -7.93 16.54 2.32
C ASP A 42 -8.56 16.68 3.73
N MET A 43 -9.50 15.79 4.06
CA MET A 43 -10.09 15.71 5.40
C MET A 43 -9.07 15.25 6.45
N MET A 44 -8.17 14.32 6.12
CA MET A 44 -7.13 13.83 7.04
C MET A 44 -5.96 14.80 7.21
N LEU A 45 -5.81 15.80 6.34
CA LEU A 45 -4.67 16.73 6.37
C LEU A 45 -4.67 17.65 7.60
N TYR A 46 -3.52 17.76 8.26
CA TYR A 46 -3.20 18.82 9.20
C TYR A 46 -2.56 19.99 8.43
N PRO A 47 -3.21 21.16 8.36
CA PRO A 47 -2.80 22.21 7.44
C PRO A 47 -1.46 22.87 7.82
N ASP A 48 -1.11 22.90 9.10
CA ASP A 48 0.11 23.57 9.60
C ASP A 48 1.37 22.77 9.27
N THR A 49 1.31 21.44 9.42
CA THR A 49 2.42 20.51 9.16
C THR A 49 2.39 19.92 7.75
N GLY A 50 1.23 19.88 7.08
CA GLY A 50 1.07 19.15 5.83
C GLY A 50 1.10 17.63 6.00
N LEU A 51 1.03 17.10 7.23
CA LEU A 51 0.94 15.67 7.48
C LEU A 51 -0.53 15.22 7.45
N VAL A 52 -0.78 14.00 6.98
CA VAL A 52 -2.12 13.40 7.05
C VAL A 52 -2.26 12.55 8.32
N ALA A 53 -3.45 12.54 8.92
CA ALA A 53 -3.82 11.53 9.90
C ALA A 53 -3.89 10.14 9.25
N ASP A 54 -3.74 9.11 10.09
CA ASP A 54 -4.05 7.72 9.74
C ASP A 54 -5.53 7.51 9.35
N ASN A 55 -6.44 8.16 10.06
CA ASN A 55 -7.86 8.10 9.78
C ASN A 55 -8.59 9.37 10.20
N VAL A 56 -9.81 9.51 9.70
CA VAL A 56 -10.76 10.56 10.07
C VAL A 56 -12.11 9.93 10.37
N SER A 57 -12.75 10.33 11.47
CA SER A 57 -14.08 9.83 11.83
C SER A 57 -15.16 10.38 10.90
N ALA A 58 -16.35 9.79 10.92
CA ALA A 58 -17.50 10.28 10.15
C ALA A 58 -17.88 11.73 10.52
N GLU A 59 -17.60 12.15 11.76
CA GLU A 59 -17.79 13.50 12.27
C GLU A 59 -16.66 14.47 11.88
N GLY A 60 -15.65 13.99 11.15
CA GLY A 60 -14.50 14.80 10.72
C GLY A 60 -13.39 14.91 11.76
N THR A 61 -13.37 14.06 12.80
CA THR A 61 -12.29 14.07 13.80
C THR A 61 -11.08 13.33 13.26
N ARG A 62 -9.97 14.04 13.09
CA ARG A 62 -8.69 13.46 12.64
C ARG A 62 -8.00 12.70 13.77
N ALA A 63 -7.43 11.55 13.44
CA ALA A 63 -6.54 10.83 14.35
C ALA A 63 -5.31 11.68 14.72
N ARG A 64 -4.76 11.42 15.92
CA ARG A 64 -3.56 12.06 16.46
C ARG A 64 -2.29 11.24 16.24
N TYR A 65 -2.29 10.42 15.20
CA TYR A 65 -1.18 9.57 14.82
C TYR A 65 -1.13 9.43 13.29
N THR A 66 0.09 9.31 12.77
CA THR A 66 0.41 9.03 11.38
C THR A 66 1.68 8.18 11.28
N SER A 67 1.81 7.43 10.20
CA SER A 67 3.00 6.64 9.88
C SER A 67 3.75 7.19 8.65
N PRO A 68 5.00 6.76 8.42
CA PRO A 68 5.70 7.03 7.17
C PRO A 68 4.92 6.52 5.93
N THR A 69 4.22 5.39 6.03
CA THR A 69 3.32 4.90 4.96
C THR A 69 2.21 5.89 4.66
N ASN A 70 1.54 6.44 5.67
CA ASN A 70 0.45 7.39 5.47
C ASN A 70 0.95 8.68 4.79
N ILE A 71 2.11 9.17 5.23
CA ILE A 71 2.74 10.35 4.65
C ILE A 71 3.13 10.09 3.18
N GLY A 72 3.79 8.96 2.91
CA GLY A 72 4.12 8.54 1.54
C GLY A 72 2.86 8.43 0.67
N THR A 73 1.81 7.83 1.22
CA THR A 73 0.52 7.66 0.54
C THR A 73 -0.11 8.97 0.15
N TYR A 74 -0.07 9.97 1.04
CA TYR A 74 -0.54 11.30 0.73
C TYR A 74 0.27 11.97 -0.38
N LEU A 75 1.61 11.85 -0.37
CA LEU A 75 2.47 12.44 -1.39
C LEU A 75 2.13 11.91 -2.79
N TRP A 76 2.05 10.60 -2.98
CA TRP A 76 1.73 10.05 -4.31
C TRP A 76 0.26 10.25 -4.69
N SER A 77 -0.65 10.28 -3.71
CA SER A 77 -2.05 10.61 -3.97
C SER A 77 -2.22 12.07 -4.38
N THR A 78 -1.38 12.98 -3.89
CA THR A 78 -1.35 14.38 -4.30
C THR A 78 -0.88 14.52 -5.75
N ILE A 79 0.13 13.74 -6.16
CA ILE A 79 0.58 13.65 -7.56
C ILE A 79 -0.56 13.13 -8.44
N ALA A 80 -1.21 12.03 -8.04
CA ALA A 80 -2.35 11.47 -8.78
C ALA A 80 -3.53 12.45 -8.89
N ALA A 81 -3.85 13.17 -7.80
CA ALA A 81 -4.93 14.17 -7.79
C ALA A 81 -4.64 15.34 -8.75
N ARG A 82 -3.37 15.79 -8.83
CA ARG A 82 -2.93 16.77 -9.82
C ARG A 82 -3.12 16.24 -11.25
N ASP A 83 -2.63 15.04 -11.53
CA ASP A 83 -2.63 14.46 -12.87
C ASP A 83 -4.04 14.12 -13.37
N LEU A 84 -4.96 13.83 -12.44
CA LEU A 84 -6.39 13.67 -12.72
C LEU A 84 -7.16 15.00 -12.81
N GLY A 85 -6.50 16.13 -12.54
CA GLY A 85 -7.11 17.47 -12.58
C GLY A 85 -8.05 17.77 -11.41
N LEU A 86 -7.96 17.03 -10.30
CA LEU A 86 -8.73 17.27 -9.07
C LEU A 86 -8.20 18.47 -8.28
N ILE A 87 -6.89 18.73 -8.38
CA ILE A 87 -6.22 19.91 -7.85
C ILE A 87 -5.32 20.53 -8.92
N SER A 88 -4.98 21.81 -8.73
CA SER A 88 -4.05 22.50 -9.64
C SER A 88 -2.59 22.08 -9.38
N ASN A 89 -1.71 22.27 -10.38
CA ASN A 89 -0.27 22.06 -10.19
C ASN A 89 0.29 22.90 -9.02
N ALA A 90 -0.10 24.17 -8.93
CA ALA A 90 0.37 25.05 -7.86
C ALA A 90 -0.05 24.56 -6.47
N ASP A 91 -1.27 24.03 -6.34
CA ASP A 91 -1.76 23.43 -5.09
C ASP A 91 -0.98 22.16 -4.72
N ALA A 92 -0.76 21.27 -5.70
CA ALA A 92 0.03 20.06 -5.50
C ALA A 92 1.47 20.36 -5.05
N VAL A 93 2.15 21.30 -5.72
CA VAL A 93 3.50 21.75 -5.35
C VAL A 93 3.50 22.33 -3.93
N ALA A 94 2.54 23.19 -3.58
CA ALA A 94 2.49 23.79 -2.25
C ALA A 94 2.24 22.75 -1.14
N ARG A 95 1.34 21.79 -1.38
CA ARG A 95 1.03 20.70 -0.45
C ARG A 95 2.23 19.79 -0.21
N ILE A 96 2.86 19.33 -1.29
CA ILE A 96 4.04 18.45 -1.21
C ILE A 96 5.18 19.17 -0.48
N GLY A 97 5.46 20.42 -0.85
CA GLY A 97 6.52 21.21 -0.20
C GLY A 97 6.34 21.30 1.32
N ARG A 98 5.11 21.57 1.78
CA ARG A 98 4.82 21.62 3.22
C ARG A 98 5.07 20.29 3.93
N THR A 99 4.66 19.18 3.31
CA THR A 99 4.92 17.83 3.86
C THR A 99 6.42 17.55 3.94
N LEU A 100 7.19 17.88 2.89
CA LEU A 100 8.65 17.69 2.87
C LEU A 100 9.36 18.58 3.89
N ASP A 101 8.93 19.83 4.04
CA ASP A 101 9.47 20.75 5.04
C ASP A 101 9.31 20.15 6.45
N THR A 102 8.12 19.61 6.77
CA THR A 102 7.90 18.94 8.06
C THR A 102 8.71 17.67 8.19
N LEU A 103 8.76 16.81 7.16
CA LEU A 103 9.58 15.58 7.14
C LEU A 103 11.05 15.86 7.43
N SER A 104 11.57 17.02 7.04
CA SER A 104 12.95 17.42 7.32
C SER A 104 13.23 17.72 8.80
N THR A 105 12.18 17.97 9.58
CA THR A 105 12.26 18.31 11.01
C THR A 105 11.87 17.18 11.95
N LEU A 106 11.23 16.12 11.44
CA LEU A 106 10.83 14.99 12.28
C LEU A 106 12.06 14.31 12.88
N GLU A 107 11.96 13.94 14.15
CA GLU A 107 12.95 13.06 14.76
C GLU A 107 12.96 11.72 14.01
N ARG A 108 14.13 11.28 13.56
CA ARG A 108 14.34 10.00 12.88
C ARG A 108 15.64 9.37 13.38
N HIS A 109 15.83 8.08 13.15
CA HIS A 109 17.05 7.40 13.55
C HIS A 109 18.23 7.89 12.71
N GLU A 110 19.16 8.61 13.34
CA GLU A 110 20.23 9.34 12.63
C GLU A 110 21.15 8.40 11.86
N GLU A 111 21.49 7.24 12.43
CA GLU A 111 22.46 6.31 11.88
C GLU A 111 21.96 5.55 10.63
N SER A 112 20.64 5.32 10.54
CA SER A 112 20.05 4.63 9.38
C SER A 112 19.23 5.55 8.47
N GLY A 113 18.99 6.80 8.88
CA GLY A 113 18.11 7.75 8.19
C GLY A 113 16.63 7.34 8.18
N GLN A 114 16.24 6.28 8.91
CA GLN A 114 14.90 5.73 8.92
C GLN A 114 13.98 6.48 9.88
N TYR A 115 12.75 6.72 9.46
CA TYR A 115 11.70 7.32 10.28
C TYR A 115 11.09 6.28 11.23
N TYR A 116 10.62 6.76 12.38
CA TYR A 116 9.86 5.96 13.33
C TYR A 116 8.45 5.69 12.81
N ASN A 117 7.82 4.63 13.29
CA ASN A 117 6.51 4.17 12.83
C ASN A 117 5.36 5.14 13.13
N TRP A 118 5.45 5.95 14.19
CA TRP A 118 4.34 6.80 14.62
C TRP A 118 4.77 8.22 15.05
N TYR A 119 4.07 9.21 14.48
CA TYR A 119 4.19 10.63 14.81
C TYR A 119 2.81 11.25 15.06
N ASP A 120 2.71 12.29 15.88
CA ASP A 120 1.52 13.15 15.93
C ASP A 120 1.51 14.05 14.68
N PRO A 121 0.53 13.93 13.77
CA PRO A 121 0.49 14.72 12.55
C PRO A 121 0.24 16.22 12.81
N GLN A 122 -0.27 16.63 13.98
CA GLN A 122 -0.41 18.04 14.33
C GLN A 122 0.92 18.69 14.72
N THR A 123 1.80 17.96 15.41
CA THR A 123 3.02 18.54 16.02
C THR A 123 4.31 18.06 15.36
N GLY A 124 4.28 16.90 14.67
CA GLY A 124 5.47 16.21 14.19
C GLY A 124 6.23 15.44 15.27
N GLU A 125 5.71 15.38 16.49
CA GLU A 125 6.39 14.68 17.59
C GLU A 125 6.28 13.17 17.44
N LYS A 126 7.40 12.47 17.62
CA LYS A 126 7.44 11.01 17.68
C LYS A 126 6.59 10.51 18.85
N LEU A 127 5.71 9.54 18.59
CA LEU A 127 4.82 9.01 19.61
C LEU A 127 5.53 7.98 20.51
N THR A 128 5.39 8.18 21.83
CA THR A 128 5.78 7.20 22.87
C THR A 128 4.58 6.76 23.72
N VAL A 129 3.41 7.37 23.48
CA VAL A 129 2.13 7.05 24.12
C VAL A 129 1.06 7.08 23.03
N TRP A 130 0.21 6.06 23.00
CA TRP A 130 -0.84 5.93 22.00
C TRP A 130 -1.98 6.90 22.33
N PRO A 131 -2.39 7.78 21.39
CA PRO A 131 -3.35 8.83 21.70
C PRO A 131 -4.75 8.35 22.08
N ALA A 132 -5.15 7.14 21.63
CA ALA A 132 -6.51 6.65 21.82
C ALA A 132 -6.76 6.05 23.21
N ASP A 133 -5.77 5.37 23.79
CA ASP A 133 -5.93 4.61 25.04
C ASP A 133 -4.82 4.85 26.07
N GLY A 134 -3.80 5.65 25.73
CA GLY A 134 -2.68 5.95 26.61
C GLY A 134 -1.68 4.81 26.79
N SER A 135 -1.76 3.74 25.99
CA SER A 135 -0.78 2.65 26.03
C SER A 135 0.61 3.12 25.59
N THR A 136 1.67 2.47 26.08
CA THR A 136 3.04 2.80 25.68
C THR A 136 3.28 2.42 24.22
N VAL A 137 3.85 3.34 23.46
CA VAL A 137 4.35 3.10 22.10
C VAL A 137 5.87 2.98 22.19
N HIS A 138 6.39 1.83 21.79
CA HIS A 138 7.83 1.63 21.66
C HIS A 138 8.26 2.10 20.27
N PRO A 139 9.12 3.14 20.14
CA PRO A 139 9.53 3.64 18.84
C PRO A 139 10.17 2.55 18.00
N PHE A 140 9.61 2.36 16.79
CA PHE A 140 9.98 1.26 15.91
C PHE A 140 10.33 1.77 14.52
N LEU A 141 11.43 1.26 13.97
CA LEU A 141 11.89 1.54 12.62
C LEU A 141 11.35 0.44 11.72
N SER A 142 10.16 0.65 11.15
CA SER A 142 9.51 -0.31 10.25
C SER A 142 10.17 -0.32 8.87
N SER A 143 10.60 -1.49 8.40
CA SER A 143 11.18 -1.60 7.05
C SER A 143 10.14 -1.36 5.95
N VAL A 144 8.87 -1.72 6.22
CA VAL A 144 7.74 -1.52 5.31
C VAL A 144 7.36 -0.05 5.23
N ASP A 145 7.16 0.61 6.38
CA ASP A 145 6.69 2.00 6.38
C ASP A 145 7.68 2.93 5.71
N ASN A 146 8.96 2.73 6.01
CA ASN A 146 10.02 3.48 5.37
C ASN A 146 10.17 3.12 3.89
N GLY A 147 9.92 1.87 3.49
CA GLY A 147 9.88 1.46 2.09
C GLY A 147 8.85 2.25 1.27
N TRP A 148 7.64 2.43 1.82
CA TRP A 148 6.59 3.21 1.19
C TRP A 148 6.90 4.71 1.14
N LEU A 149 7.41 5.28 2.23
CA LEU A 149 7.85 6.67 2.23
C LEU A 149 8.97 6.91 1.19
N ALA A 150 9.95 6.01 1.13
CA ALA A 150 11.05 6.09 0.19
C ALA A 150 10.57 6.03 -1.27
N ALA A 151 9.63 5.12 -1.60
CA ALA A 151 9.00 5.08 -2.91
C ALA A 151 8.29 6.40 -3.25
N ALA A 152 7.60 6.99 -2.27
CA ALA A 152 6.95 8.30 -2.43
C ALA A 152 7.94 9.42 -2.72
N LEU A 153 9.06 9.48 -1.99
CA LEU A 153 10.12 10.48 -2.21
C LEU A 153 10.73 10.36 -3.61
N VAL A 154 11.00 9.14 -4.08
CA VAL A 154 11.45 8.91 -5.47
C VAL A 154 10.43 9.43 -6.48
N MET A 155 9.14 9.17 -6.29
CA MET A 155 8.11 9.70 -7.18
C MET A 155 8.04 11.22 -7.16
N VAL A 156 8.13 11.85 -5.99
CA VAL A 156 8.17 13.31 -5.88
C VAL A 156 9.36 13.87 -6.64
N GLY A 157 10.56 13.30 -6.48
CA GLY A 157 11.76 13.71 -7.20
C GLY A 157 11.61 13.66 -8.72
N ASN A 158 10.90 12.65 -9.23
CA ASN A 158 10.66 12.49 -10.67
C ASN A 158 9.50 13.34 -11.21
N ALA A 159 8.47 13.61 -10.39
CA ALA A 159 7.21 14.18 -10.86
C ALA A 159 6.97 15.64 -10.45
N VAL A 160 7.79 16.19 -9.55
CA VAL A 160 7.64 17.55 -8.99
C VAL A 160 9.01 18.25 -8.94
N PRO A 161 9.49 18.80 -10.08
CA PRO A 161 10.84 19.36 -10.19
C PRO A 161 11.16 20.45 -9.17
N GLU A 162 10.15 21.21 -8.72
CA GLU A 162 10.31 22.24 -7.70
C GLU A 162 10.83 21.69 -6.36
N HIS A 163 10.61 20.40 -6.10
CA HIS A 163 10.93 19.73 -4.84
C HIS A 163 11.89 18.55 -5.01
N GLU A 164 12.50 18.38 -6.18
CA GLU A 164 13.44 17.29 -6.48
C GLU A 164 14.56 17.23 -5.44
N ALA A 165 15.28 18.34 -5.26
CA ALA A 165 16.39 18.41 -4.32
C ALA A 165 15.96 18.18 -2.85
N GLN A 166 14.73 18.58 -2.48
CA GLN A 166 14.20 18.34 -1.13
C GLN A 166 13.88 16.86 -0.93
N ALA A 167 13.23 16.22 -1.89
CA ALA A 167 12.92 14.79 -1.84
C ALA A 167 14.19 13.94 -1.80
N ASP A 168 15.19 14.25 -2.63
CA ASP A 168 16.48 13.58 -2.64
C ASP A 168 17.22 13.72 -1.30
N ALA A 169 17.21 14.91 -0.70
CA ALA A 169 17.84 15.13 0.60
C ALA A 169 17.21 14.31 1.74
N LEU A 170 15.92 13.98 1.63
CA LEU A 170 15.22 13.13 2.61
C LEU A 170 15.44 11.64 2.33
N TYR A 171 15.47 11.26 1.05
CA TYR A 171 15.62 9.88 0.57
C TYR A 171 17.05 9.36 0.71
N GLU A 172 18.06 10.18 0.38
CA GLU A 172 19.45 9.74 0.29
C GLU A 172 19.99 9.15 1.61
N PRO A 173 19.68 9.70 2.80
CA PRO A 173 20.14 9.10 4.05
C PRO A 173 19.49 7.76 4.42
N MET A 174 18.38 7.37 3.79
CA MET A 174 17.65 6.15 4.16
C MET A 174 18.44 4.88 3.78
N ASP A 175 19.04 4.20 4.76
CA ASP A 175 19.78 2.96 4.57
C ASP A 175 18.86 1.74 4.73
N PHE A 176 18.47 1.09 3.64
CA PHE A 176 17.71 -0.17 3.67
C PHE A 176 18.60 -1.39 3.94
N GLY A 177 19.91 -1.27 3.74
CA GLY A 177 20.89 -2.29 4.16
C GLY A 177 20.90 -2.49 5.68
N PHE A 178 20.49 -1.47 6.44
CA PHE A 178 20.26 -1.54 7.89
C PHE A 178 19.39 -2.75 8.30
N TYR A 179 18.31 -3.01 7.55
CA TYR A 179 17.35 -4.09 7.81
C TYR A 179 17.79 -5.45 7.26
N TYR A 180 18.80 -5.49 6.39
CA TYR A 180 19.20 -6.72 5.71
C TYR A 180 19.98 -7.63 6.66
N ASP A 181 19.48 -8.86 6.81
CA ASP A 181 20.16 -9.91 7.53
C ASP A 181 20.84 -10.86 6.53
N PRO A 182 22.19 -10.88 6.46
CA PRO A 182 22.91 -11.71 5.49
C PRO A 182 22.77 -13.21 5.74
N GLY A 183 22.39 -13.64 6.95
CA GLY A 183 22.19 -15.04 7.30
C GLY A 183 21.11 -15.70 6.44
N PRO A 184 19.83 -15.36 6.62
CA PRO A 184 18.77 -15.79 5.71
C PRO A 184 18.82 -15.04 4.36
N GLY A 185 19.46 -13.86 4.29
CA GLY A 185 19.44 -12.97 3.13
C GLY A 185 18.07 -12.35 2.89
N LEU A 186 17.38 -12.01 3.96
CA LEU A 186 16.05 -11.42 3.99
C LEU A 186 16.06 -10.13 4.81
N LEU A 187 15.04 -9.30 4.62
CA LEU A 187 14.84 -8.11 5.43
C LEU A 187 14.18 -8.47 6.76
N ARG A 188 14.68 -7.89 7.85
CA ARG A 188 13.98 -7.87 9.14
C ARG A 188 12.69 -7.05 9.01
N GLY A 189 11.70 -7.37 9.84
CA GLY A 189 10.46 -6.59 9.95
C GLY A 189 10.70 -5.13 10.35
N GLY A 190 11.70 -4.93 11.20
CA GLY A 190 12.17 -3.61 11.60
C GLY A 190 13.04 -3.71 12.84
N ALA A 191 13.20 -2.61 13.55
CA ALA A 191 14.00 -2.56 14.77
C ALA A 191 13.44 -1.58 15.81
N TRP A 192 13.50 -1.94 17.09
CA TRP A 192 13.30 -1.01 18.20
C TRP A 192 14.62 -0.35 18.59
N THR A 193 14.57 0.94 18.94
CA THR A 193 15.75 1.69 19.42
C THR A 193 15.91 1.63 20.94
N GLU A 194 15.15 0.76 21.59
CA GLU A 194 15.18 0.51 23.03
C GLU A 194 14.96 -0.98 23.34
N PRO A 195 15.29 -1.45 24.56
CA PRO A 195 15.19 -2.86 24.90
C PRO A 195 13.82 -3.49 24.59
N HIS A 196 13.82 -4.55 23.79
CA HIS A 196 12.62 -5.25 23.38
C HIS A 196 12.84 -6.74 23.11
N GLU A 197 11.79 -7.49 22.79
CA GLU A 197 11.80 -8.96 22.60
C GLU A 197 12.56 -9.47 21.35
N GLY A 198 13.21 -8.57 20.62
CA GLY A 198 13.95 -8.83 19.40
C GLY A 198 15.37 -9.39 19.58
N VAL A 199 16.07 -9.51 18.45
CA VAL A 199 17.50 -9.84 18.38
C VAL A 199 18.31 -8.55 18.54
N TYR A 200 18.99 -8.41 19.68
CA TYR A 200 19.86 -7.26 19.92
C TYR A 200 21.09 -7.29 19.01
N ASP A 201 21.30 -6.21 18.26
CA ASP A 201 22.51 -5.95 17.47
C ASP A 201 23.36 -4.88 18.20
N PRO A 202 24.50 -5.26 18.81
CA PRO A 202 25.33 -4.32 19.56
C PRO A 202 26.07 -3.31 18.67
N ALA A 203 26.25 -3.60 17.36
CA ALA A 203 26.93 -2.70 16.45
C ALA A 203 26.01 -1.55 16.03
N LYS A 204 24.72 -1.82 15.91
CA LYS A 204 23.68 -0.83 15.56
C LYS A 204 22.94 -0.29 16.79
N ASN A 205 23.14 -0.90 17.97
CA ASN A 205 22.46 -0.56 19.22
C ASN A 205 20.92 -0.57 19.10
N VAL A 206 20.39 -1.60 18.44
CA VAL A 206 18.94 -1.78 18.21
C VAL A 206 18.52 -3.23 18.47
N TRP A 207 17.23 -3.44 18.65
CA TRP A 207 16.61 -4.76 18.77
C TRP A 207 15.83 -5.04 17.49
N PHE A 208 16.36 -5.88 16.61
CA PHE A 208 15.67 -6.28 15.38
C PHE A 208 14.52 -7.25 15.68
N THR A 209 13.46 -7.22 14.89
CA THR A 209 12.41 -8.25 14.96
C THR A 209 13.00 -9.67 14.83
N GLY A 210 12.43 -10.63 15.56
CA GLY A 210 12.81 -12.05 15.41
C GLY A 210 12.47 -12.62 14.03
N HIS A 211 11.44 -12.08 13.39
CA HIS A 211 10.96 -12.49 12.06
C HIS A 211 11.61 -11.68 10.92
N HIS A 212 11.44 -12.19 9.70
CA HIS A 212 11.85 -11.58 8.45
C HIS A 212 10.68 -11.56 7.47
N TYR A 213 10.67 -10.58 6.56
CA TYR A 213 9.78 -10.59 5.41
C TYR A 213 10.32 -11.55 4.36
N GLY A 214 9.74 -12.75 4.33
CA GLY A 214 10.16 -13.85 3.47
C GLY A 214 9.15 -14.24 2.39
N ALA A 215 7.88 -13.87 2.50
CA ALA A 215 6.90 -14.13 1.44
C ALA A 215 7.11 -13.15 0.28
N LEU A 216 7.16 -13.65 -0.96
CA LEU A 216 7.40 -12.79 -2.12
C LEU A 216 6.18 -11.91 -2.45
N ASN A 217 4.99 -12.51 -2.49
CA ASN A 217 3.78 -11.83 -2.96
C ASN A 217 3.10 -11.05 -1.81
N THR A 218 3.87 -10.23 -1.12
CA THR A 218 3.39 -9.33 -0.06
C THR A 218 3.93 -7.92 -0.27
N GLU A 219 3.31 -6.94 0.37
CA GLU A 219 3.60 -5.52 0.23
C GLU A 219 5.01 -5.09 0.70
N PRO A 220 5.69 -5.77 1.66
CA PRO A 220 7.04 -5.39 2.10
C PRO A 220 8.09 -5.47 1.00
N ARG A 221 7.79 -6.15 -0.13
CA ARG A 221 8.71 -6.24 -1.27
C ARG A 221 9.09 -4.88 -1.85
N ILE A 222 8.35 -3.81 -1.58
CA ILE A 222 8.74 -2.45 -1.96
C ILE A 222 10.10 -2.06 -1.34
N ALA A 223 10.35 -2.43 -0.07
CA ALA A 223 11.61 -2.15 0.62
C ALA A 223 12.77 -2.93 -0.01
N SER A 224 12.49 -4.16 -0.46
CA SER A 224 13.43 -4.98 -1.24
C SER A 224 13.82 -4.30 -2.55
N TYR A 225 12.86 -3.74 -3.29
CA TYR A 225 13.13 -3.03 -4.54
C TYR A 225 13.98 -1.79 -4.33
N ILE A 226 13.64 -0.97 -3.33
CA ILE A 226 14.45 0.21 -3.01
C ILE A 226 15.87 -0.20 -2.63
N GLY A 227 16.05 -1.13 -1.68
CA GLY A 227 17.37 -1.53 -1.22
C GLY A 227 18.23 -2.17 -2.32
N ILE A 228 17.63 -2.97 -3.21
CA ILE A 228 18.34 -3.55 -4.37
C ILE A 228 18.71 -2.45 -5.39
N ALA A 229 17.77 -1.58 -5.75
CA ALA A 229 18.00 -0.52 -6.73
C ALA A 229 19.10 0.46 -6.29
N ARG A 230 19.21 0.70 -4.98
CA ARG A 230 20.26 1.52 -4.38
C ARG A 230 21.59 0.78 -4.15
N GLY A 231 21.66 -0.52 -4.46
CA GLY A 231 22.86 -1.34 -4.20
C GLY A 231 23.16 -1.56 -2.71
N GLN A 232 22.24 -1.23 -1.82
CA GLN A 232 22.35 -1.44 -0.37
C GLN A 232 22.10 -2.91 0.01
N ILE A 233 21.34 -3.63 -0.83
CA ILE A 233 20.98 -5.05 -0.64
C ILE A 233 21.39 -5.84 -1.89
N PRO A 234 21.97 -7.05 -1.75
CA PRO A 234 22.28 -7.91 -2.89
C PRO A 234 21.03 -8.30 -3.69
N ALA A 235 21.12 -8.32 -5.03
CA ALA A 235 20.02 -8.76 -5.90
C ALA A 235 19.56 -10.22 -5.63
N THR A 236 20.42 -11.05 -5.03
CA THR A 236 20.07 -12.41 -4.59
C THR A 236 18.97 -12.45 -3.53
N HIS A 237 18.76 -11.35 -2.79
CA HIS A 237 17.66 -11.20 -1.83
C HIS A 237 16.29 -11.52 -2.46
N TYR A 238 16.02 -11.03 -3.67
CA TYR A 238 14.75 -11.26 -4.37
C TYR A 238 14.44 -12.74 -4.59
N PHE A 239 15.48 -13.54 -4.82
CA PHE A 239 15.36 -14.98 -5.07
C PHE A 239 15.30 -15.82 -3.80
N LYS A 240 15.62 -15.23 -2.63
CA LYS A 240 15.53 -15.90 -1.32
C LYS A 240 14.14 -15.85 -0.71
N MET A 241 13.26 -14.98 -1.21
CA MET A 241 11.86 -14.93 -0.79
C MET A 241 11.08 -16.14 -1.31
N TRP A 242 10.18 -16.66 -0.49
CA TRP A 242 9.32 -17.80 -0.78
C TRP A 242 8.22 -17.40 -1.77
N ARG A 243 8.08 -18.22 -2.82
CA ARG A 243 6.90 -18.20 -3.70
C ARG A 243 5.80 -19.03 -3.05
N THR A 244 6.18 -20.23 -2.60
CA THR A 244 5.50 -21.00 -1.57
C THR A 244 6.55 -21.56 -0.61
N PHE A 245 6.13 -22.11 0.53
CA PHE A 245 7.03 -23.03 1.23
C PHE A 245 7.17 -24.32 0.42
N PRO A 246 8.31 -25.02 0.45
CA PRO A 246 8.50 -26.26 -0.31
C PRO A 246 7.66 -27.42 0.26
N PRO A 247 7.26 -28.42 -0.54
CA PRO A 247 6.49 -29.59 -0.09
C PRO A 247 7.39 -30.63 0.59
N ASP A 248 8.15 -30.23 1.60
CA ASP A 248 8.99 -31.12 2.41
C ASP A 248 8.41 -31.36 3.81
N CYS A 249 9.00 -32.28 4.56
CA CYS A 249 8.51 -32.65 5.89
C CYS A 249 8.46 -31.48 6.88
N GLY A 250 9.30 -30.46 6.71
CA GLY A 250 9.36 -29.27 7.55
C GLY A 250 8.16 -28.35 7.39
N TRP A 251 7.44 -28.45 6.27
CA TRP A 251 6.28 -27.60 5.94
C TRP A 251 5.01 -28.41 5.67
N SER A 252 4.91 -29.60 6.27
CA SER A 252 3.76 -30.50 6.13
C SER A 252 2.45 -29.97 6.70
N TRP A 253 2.50 -28.84 7.43
CA TRP A 253 1.35 -28.16 8.00
C TRP A 253 0.61 -27.24 7.00
N GLN A 254 1.19 -26.96 5.83
CA GLN A 254 0.52 -26.17 4.79
C GLN A 254 -0.82 -26.81 4.41
N GLU A 255 -1.91 -26.03 4.49
CA GLU A 255 -3.25 -26.50 4.14
C GLU A 255 -3.33 -26.88 2.65
N THR A 256 -2.76 -26.02 1.80
CA THR A 256 -2.63 -26.28 0.37
C THR A 256 -1.22 -26.77 0.07
N LYS A 257 -1.13 -27.94 -0.57
CA LYS A 257 0.17 -28.45 -1.00
C LYS A 257 0.63 -27.72 -2.25
N PRO A 258 1.86 -27.18 -2.27
CA PRO A 258 2.36 -26.48 -3.43
C PRO A 258 2.76 -27.44 -4.55
N GLU A 259 2.62 -26.94 -5.77
CA GLU A 259 3.17 -27.56 -6.98
C GLU A 259 4.21 -26.62 -7.59
N GLY A 260 5.23 -27.16 -8.26
CA GLY A 260 6.28 -26.32 -8.83
C GLY A 260 7.55 -27.06 -9.20
N VAL A 261 8.54 -26.29 -9.63
CA VAL A 261 9.87 -26.78 -10.01
C VAL A 261 10.94 -25.93 -9.34
N THR A 262 12.09 -26.53 -9.04
CA THR A 262 13.26 -25.79 -8.57
C THR A 262 14.09 -25.29 -9.74
N ARG A 263 14.47 -24.02 -9.71
CA ARG A 263 15.38 -23.38 -10.68
C ARG A 263 16.39 -22.51 -9.96
N THR A 264 17.57 -22.36 -10.55
CA THR A 264 18.66 -21.58 -9.93
C THR A 264 18.75 -20.20 -10.58
N TYR A 265 18.70 -19.15 -9.75
CA TYR A 265 18.83 -17.75 -10.15
C TYR A 265 19.94 -17.09 -9.36
N LEU A 266 20.94 -16.53 -10.05
CA LEU A 266 22.10 -15.89 -9.40
C LEU A 266 22.77 -16.78 -8.33
N GLY A 267 22.78 -18.10 -8.54
CA GLY A 267 23.32 -19.08 -7.59
C GLY A 267 22.42 -19.38 -6.39
N VAL A 268 21.18 -18.90 -6.37
CA VAL A 268 20.16 -19.23 -5.37
C VAL A 268 19.19 -20.23 -5.98
N ASP A 269 18.98 -21.38 -5.32
CA ASP A 269 17.94 -22.32 -5.70
C ASP A 269 16.58 -21.82 -5.23
N VAL A 270 15.66 -21.65 -6.18
CA VAL A 270 14.33 -21.11 -5.97
C VAL A 270 13.33 -22.19 -6.31
N TYR A 271 12.49 -22.54 -5.34
CA TYR A 271 11.29 -23.33 -5.62
C TYR A 271 10.23 -22.38 -6.20
N GLU A 272 9.99 -22.50 -7.51
CA GLU A 272 8.92 -21.79 -8.23
C GLU A 272 7.56 -22.44 -7.93
N GLY A 273 7.19 -22.41 -6.66
CA GLY A 273 5.96 -22.97 -6.15
C GLY A 273 4.74 -22.11 -6.43
N HIS A 274 3.59 -22.75 -6.56
CA HIS A 274 2.27 -22.14 -6.60
C HIS A 274 1.25 -23.01 -5.87
N TYR A 275 0.14 -22.40 -5.47
CA TYR A 275 -1.07 -23.09 -5.06
C TYR A 275 -2.07 -23.15 -6.21
N THR A 276 -2.86 -24.21 -6.25
CA THR A 276 -3.91 -24.40 -7.26
C THR A 276 -5.27 -24.19 -6.62
N TYR A 277 -5.96 -23.12 -6.99
CA TYR A 277 -7.30 -22.79 -6.49
C TYR A 277 -8.25 -22.57 -7.66
N ALA A 278 -9.34 -23.36 -7.70
CA ALA A 278 -10.32 -23.33 -8.80
C ALA A 278 -9.69 -23.40 -10.22
N GLY A 279 -8.61 -24.18 -10.36
CA GLY A 279 -7.87 -24.34 -11.62
C GLY A 279 -6.89 -23.22 -11.95
N MET A 280 -6.73 -22.23 -11.06
CA MET A 280 -5.77 -21.14 -11.18
C MET A 280 -4.51 -21.47 -10.39
N ASN A 281 -3.35 -21.33 -11.03
CA ASN A 281 -2.05 -21.55 -10.42
C ASN A 281 -1.46 -20.22 -9.97
N ILE A 282 -1.43 -19.99 -8.65
CA ILE A 282 -1.18 -18.69 -8.03
C ILE A 282 -0.02 -18.78 -7.04
N VAL A 283 0.87 -17.80 -7.08
CA VAL A 283 1.82 -17.52 -6.00
C VAL A 283 1.04 -16.81 -4.88
N PRO A 284 0.81 -17.47 -3.73
CA PRO A 284 -0.01 -16.93 -2.64
C PRO A 284 0.66 -15.73 -1.95
N SER A 285 -0.13 -14.83 -1.36
CA SER A 285 0.38 -13.87 -0.36
C SER A 285 0.47 -14.53 1.02
N TRP A 286 0.73 -13.77 2.08
CA TRP A 286 0.73 -14.32 3.43
C TRP A 286 -0.68 -14.71 3.91
N GLY A 287 -1.59 -13.73 4.03
CA GLY A 287 -2.97 -13.96 4.47
C GLY A 287 -4.00 -14.13 3.35
N GLY A 288 -3.58 -14.18 2.08
CA GLY A 288 -4.49 -14.25 0.94
C GLY A 288 -5.21 -12.94 0.63
N SER A 289 -4.74 -11.80 1.12
CA SER A 289 -5.39 -10.49 0.92
C SER A 289 -4.97 -9.80 -0.37
N MET A 290 -5.83 -8.92 -0.91
CA MET A 290 -5.47 -8.10 -2.09
C MET A 290 -4.41 -7.06 -1.78
N PHE A 291 -4.45 -6.45 -0.58
CA PHE A 291 -3.46 -5.44 -0.17
C PHE A 291 -2.03 -5.95 -0.30
N GLU A 292 -1.74 -7.11 0.30
CA GLU A 292 -0.41 -7.72 0.26
C GLU A 292 0.06 -7.94 -1.19
N ALA A 293 -0.81 -8.50 -2.03
CA ALA A 293 -0.43 -8.85 -3.39
C ALA A 293 -0.34 -7.63 -4.33
N LEU A 294 -1.20 -6.61 -4.15
CA LEU A 294 -1.48 -5.62 -5.19
C LEU A 294 -1.14 -4.17 -4.80
N MET A 295 -0.62 -3.91 -3.60
CA MET A 295 -0.17 -2.54 -3.26
C MET A 295 1.07 -2.12 -4.07
N VAL A 296 2.05 -3.01 -4.26
CA VAL A 296 3.28 -2.71 -5.03
C VAL A 296 3.01 -2.39 -6.51
N PRO A 297 2.15 -3.13 -7.25
CA PRO A 297 1.88 -2.80 -8.65
C PRO A 297 1.14 -1.48 -8.86
N LEU A 298 0.69 -0.79 -7.79
CA LEU A 298 0.22 0.59 -7.90
C LEU A 298 1.34 1.56 -8.32
N LEU A 299 2.59 1.28 -7.91
CA LEU A 299 3.73 2.18 -8.10
C LEU A 299 4.81 1.59 -9.02
N VAL A 300 4.91 0.26 -9.07
CA VAL A 300 5.94 -0.46 -9.83
C VAL A 300 5.24 -1.31 -10.89
N PRO A 301 5.52 -1.13 -12.20
CA PRO A 301 4.81 -1.85 -13.26
C PRO A 301 5.34 -3.30 -13.41
N GLU A 302 5.17 -4.10 -12.36
CA GLU A 302 5.67 -5.47 -12.24
C GLU A 302 5.17 -6.37 -13.37
N GLU A 303 3.91 -6.20 -13.79
CA GLU A 303 3.32 -6.93 -14.91
C GLU A 303 3.96 -6.62 -16.26
N GLN A 304 4.49 -5.40 -16.43
CA GLN A 304 5.18 -4.99 -17.66
C GLN A 304 6.62 -5.49 -17.67
N TRP A 305 7.29 -5.45 -16.51
CA TRP A 305 8.69 -5.88 -16.38
C TRP A 305 8.82 -7.40 -16.32
N ALA A 306 7.80 -8.11 -15.84
CA ALA A 306 7.79 -9.55 -15.70
C ALA A 306 6.49 -10.17 -16.27
N PRO A 307 6.28 -10.10 -17.60
CA PRO A 307 5.03 -10.52 -18.24
C PRO A 307 4.74 -12.01 -18.11
N GLN A 308 5.76 -12.83 -17.85
CA GLN A 308 5.65 -14.29 -17.69
C GLN A 308 5.55 -14.73 -16.22
N SER A 309 5.64 -13.81 -15.26
CA SER A 309 5.45 -14.09 -13.83
C SER A 309 4.35 -13.19 -13.25
N TRP A 310 4.65 -11.95 -12.88
CA TRP A 310 3.68 -11.01 -12.30
C TRP A 310 2.55 -10.68 -13.28
N GLY A 311 2.86 -10.58 -14.58
CA GLY A 311 1.84 -10.41 -15.62
C GLY A 311 0.85 -11.57 -15.75
N VAL A 312 1.18 -12.73 -15.17
CA VAL A 312 0.28 -13.88 -15.04
C VAL A 312 -0.35 -13.93 -13.64
N ASN A 313 0.44 -13.72 -12.59
CA ASN A 313 0.00 -13.90 -11.22
C ASN A 313 -1.01 -12.83 -10.77
N HIS A 314 -0.79 -11.53 -11.07
CA HIS A 314 -1.68 -10.46 -10.58
C HIS A 314 -3.12 -10.62 -11.10
N PRO A 315 -3.36 -10.87 -12.42
CA PRO A 315 -4.72 -11.13 -12.90
C PRO A 315 -5.35 -12.37 -12.25
N LEU A 316 -4.60 -13.48 -12.15
CA LEU A 316 -5.11 -14.70 -11.51
C LEU A 316 -5.45 -14.50 -10.03
N TYR A 317 -4.68 -13.67 -9.33
CA TYR A 317 -4.94 -13.32 -7.94
C TYR A 317 -6.27 -12.57 -7.79
N VAL A 318 -6.55 -11.63 -8.71
CA VAL A 318 -7.84 -10.92 -8.77
C VAL A 318 -8.98 -11.88 -9.13
N ASP A 319 -8.78 -12.77 -10.10
CA ASP A 319 -9.79 -13.75 -10.51
C ASP A 319 -10.12 -14.72 -9.37
N ALA A 320 -9.12 -15.13 -8.56
CA ALA A 320 -9.34 -15.93 -7.36
C ALA A 320 -10.19 -15.20 -6.30
N GLN A 321 -9.95 -13.91 -6.08
CA GLN A 321 -10.76 -13.09 -5.18
C GLN A 321 -12.21 -12.98 -5.67
N ILE A 322 -12.40 -12.76 -6.98
CA ILE A 322 -13.72 -12.70 -7.61
C ILE A 322 -14.44 -14.04 -7.46
N TYR A 323 -13.79 -15.14 -7.82
CA TYR A 323 -14.35 -16.49 -7.71
C TYR A 323 -14.75 -16.80 -6.27
N HIS A 324 -13.86 -16.58 -5.31
CA HIS A 324 -14.17 -16.85 -3.91
C HIS A 324 -15.39 -16.05 -3.44
N GLY A 325 -15.40 -14.73 -3.65
CA GLY A 325 -16.46 -13.86 -3.16
C GLY A 325 -17.81 -14.01 -3.88
N LYS A 326 -17.81 -14.33 -5.18
CA LYS A 326 -19.02 -14.41 -6.00
C LYS A 326 -19.57 -15.83 -6.14
N GLU A 327 -18.71 -16.81 -6.32
CA GLU A 327 -19.09 -18.17 -6.71
C GLU A 327 -18.97 -19.18 -5.55
N GLU A 328 -17.92 -19.13 -4.73
CA GLU A 328 -17.73 -20.12 -3.66
C GLU A 328 -18.44 -19.72 -2.36
N ALA A 329 -18.17 -18.51 -1.86
CA ALA A 329 -18.72 -18.01 -0.62
C ALA A 329 -20.09 -17.33 -0.79
N HIS A 330 -20.47 -17.02 -2.03
CA HIS A 330 -21.73 -16.36 -2.40
C HIS A 330 -22.01 -15.03 -1.64
N TYR A 331 -20.96 -14.32 -1.22
CA TYR A 331 -21.10 -13.01 -0.58
C TYR A 331 -21.68 -11.95 -1.52
N GLY A 332 -21.49 -12.13 -2.83
CA GLY A 332 -21.96 -11.16 -3.82
C GLY A 332 -21.05 -9.94 -3.95
N TYR A 333 -19.88 -9.95 -3.32
CA TYR A 333 -18.80 -8.97 -3.43
C TYR A 333 -17.44 -9.68 -3.30
N TRP A 334 -16.37 -9.01 -3.66
CA TRP A 334 -15.01 -9.52 -3.65
C TRP A 334 -14.03 -8.40 -3.31
N GLY A 335 -12.77 -8.78 -3.10
CA GLY A 335 -11.68 -7.87 -2.80
C GLY A 335 -11.41 -7.76 -1.31
N PHE A 336 -11.07 -8.91 -0.73
CA PHE A 336 -10.82 -9.04 0.70
C PHE A 336 -9.46 -8.42 1.01
N SER A 337 -9.44 -7.50 1.97
CA SER A 337 -8.23 -6.82 2.44
C SER A 337 -8.37 -6.44 3.91
N PRO A 338 -7.23 -6.28 4.62
CA PRO A 338 -7.23 -5.85 6.00
C PRO A 338 -8.02 -4.54 6.18
N SER A 339 -8.88 -4.51 7.18
CA SER A 339 -9.72 -3.34 7.48
C SER A 339 -10.25 -3.37 8.90
N ASN A 340 -10.73 -2.21 9.36
CA ASN A 340 -11.45 -2.10 10.62
C ASN A 340 -12.77 -2.86 10.55
N ASN A 341 -13.10 -3.58 11.63
CA ASN A 341 -14.39 -4.22 11.80
C ASN A 341 -15.41 -3.20 12.35
N PRO A 342 -16.63 -3.10 11.79
CA PRO A 342 -17.71 -2.29 12.34
C PRO A 342 -18.04 -2.56 13.82
N ASP A 343 -17.83 -3.78 14.31
CA ASP A 343 -18.03 -4.17 15.72
C ASP A 343 -16.83 -3.82 16.63
N GLY A 344 -15.80 -3.18 16.06
CA GLY A 344 -14.57 -2.78 16.74
C GLY A 344 -13.38 -3.70 16.43
N GLY A 345 -12.19 -3.09 16.39
CA GLY A 345 -10.93 -3.76 16.10
C GLY A 345 -10.53 -3.73 14.63
N TYR A 346 -9.37 -4.33 14.34
CA TYR A 346 -8.79 -4.47 13.02
C TYR A 346 -8.54 -5.94 12.73
N ARG A 347 -8.81 -6.38 11.50
CA ARG A 347 -8.58 -7.76 11.08
C ARG A 347 -8.03 -7.81 9.67
N GLU A 348 -7.12 -8.75 9.46
CA GLU A 348 -6.70 -9.16 8.13
C GLU A 348 -7.79 -10.03 7.50
N TYR A 349 -8.37 -9.55 6.40
CA TYR A 349 -9.30 -10.31 5.58
C TYR A 349 -8.60 -10.74 4.30
N GLY A 350 -8.67 -12.02 3.98
CA GLY A 350 -8.10 -12.60 2.77
C GLY A 350 -8.87 -13.84 2.32
N VAL A 351 -8.36 -14.47 1.28
CA VAL A 351 -8.90 -15.71 0.69
C VAL A 351 -7.97 -16.85 1.05
N ASP A 352 -8.38 -17.69 1.99
CA ASP A 352 -7.53 -18.71 2.60
C ASP A 352 -6.79 -19.61 1.57
N PRO A 353 -7.45 -20.10 0.49
CA PRO A 353 -6.79 -20.93 -0.52
C PRO A 353 -5.61 -20.30 -1.27
N ILE A 354 -5.47 -18.96 -1.22
CA ILE A 354 -4.36 -18.22 -1.84
C ILE A 354 -3.50 -17.48 -0.80
N GLY A 355 -3.55 -17.90 0.47
CA GLY A 355 -2.67 -17.46 1.55
C GLY A 355 -1.71 -18.57 2.02
N LEU A 356 -0.46 -18.21 2.35
CA LEU A 356 0.54 -19.13 2.89
C LEU A 356 0.24 -19.59 4.32
N ASN A 357 -0.37 -18.71 5.12
CA ASN A 357 -0.73 -18.95 6.51
C ASN A 357 -2.04 -18.20 6.80
N PRO A 358 -3.17 -18.73 6.31
CA PRO A 358 -4.46 -18.05 6.34
C PRO A 358 -5.04 -17.88 7.74
#